data_AF-V5I203-F1
#
_entry.id   AF-V5I203-F1
#
_cell.length_a   1.000
_cell.length_b   1.000
_cell.length_c   1.000
_cell.angle_alpha   90.00
_cell.angle_beta   90.00
_cell.angle_gamma   90.00
#
_symmetry.space_group_name_H-M   'P 1'
#
loop_
_entity.id
_entity.type
_entity.pdbx_description
1 polymer ?
#
loop_
_entity_poly.entity_id
_entity_poly.type
_entity_poly.pdbx_seq_one_letter_code
_entity_poly.pdbx_strand_id
1 'polypeptide(L)'
;MATPAHCYYCFESLAASFDGREPPSLAAIEDLWEQYEQAKELAALNNGKNGLGQQSVEDEDVLGDQDGSNKRPYPQTLQLPSVSRLQSSDSSSASTTPSSLSISSSRSDSTAMTTPGSPADGLGFQRPRLEESGYPLFVTWNTISKSGHKSLRGCIGTFEAQEISSGLRSYALTSAFDDTRFAPIPVTLLPSLSCSLTLLGSFEPCADAMDWTLGVHGLRISFIHRGRRYGATYLPDVAVEQGWTKEETVESLMRKAGYDGGSGLSRRLLRGSSASGAGKPWEEVSNFKAVRYQGLKSSATYDEWQEWREWVKSLGDGRAKLLQA
;
A
#
# COMPACT_ATOMS: atom_id res chain seq x y z
N MET A 1 -3.11 -9.78 3.23
CA MET A 1 -2.13 -8.86 3.88
C MET A 1 -1.75 -7.80 2.85
N ALA A 2 -1.18 -6.66 3.26
CA ALA A 2 -0.60 -5.72 2.29
C ALA A 2 0.67 -6.35 1.66
N THR A 3 0.80 -6.27 0.33
CA THR A 3 1.92 -6.82 -0.44
C THR A 3 2.44 -5.81 -1.47
N PRO A 4 3.66 -5.97 -2.02
CA PRO A 4 4.18 -5.11 -3.09
C PRO A 4 3.26 -5.04 -4.32
N ALA A 5 2.52 -6.10 -4.65
CA ALA A 5 1.52 -6.10 -5.74
C ALA A 5 0.49 -4.97 -5.60
N HIS A 6 0.02 -4.69 -4.37
CA HIS A 6 -0.90 -3.58 -4.10
C HIS A 6 -0.23 -2.22 -4.38
N CYS A 7 1.06 -2.08 -4.10
CA CYS A 7 1.84 -0.87 -4.41
C CYS A 7 2.01 -0.72 -5.93
N TYR A 8 2.26 -1.82 -6.65
CA TYR A 8 2.33 -1.84 -8.11
C TYR A 8 0.99 -1.49 -8.77
N TYR A 9 -0.14 -1.92 -8.19
CA TYR A 9 -1.47 -1.49 -8.63
C TYR A 9 -1.73 0.00 -8.41
N CYS A 10 -1.21 0.60 -7.33
CA CYS A 10 -1.25 2.04 -7.13
C CYS A 10 -0.39 2.79 -8.16
N PHE A 11 0.79 2.26 -8.51
CA PHE A 11 1.62 2.81 -9.58
C PHE A 11 0.98 2.68 -10.97
N GLU A 12 0.40 1.52 -11.32
CA GLU A 12 -0.34 1.36 -12.58
C GLU A 12 -1.57 2.28 -12.63
N SER A 13 -2.30 2.45 -11.52
CA SER A 13 -3.41 3.41 -11.42
C SER A 13 -2.95 4.85 -11.69
N LEU A 14 -1.85 5.27 -11.05
CA LEU A 14 -1.29 6.61 -11.25
C LEU A 14 -0.76 6.80 -12.67
N ALA A 15 -0.02 5.83 -13.21
CA ALA A 15 0.50 5.90 -14.58
C ALA A 15 -0.62 5.92 -15.62
N ALA A 16 -1.63 5.05 -15.47
CA ALA A 16 -2.80 5.02 -16.33
C ALA A 16 -3.56 6.35 -16.37
N SER A 17 -3.63 7.06 -15.24
CA SER A 17 -4.26 8.38 -15.15
C SER A 17 -3.55 9.47 -15.96
N PHE A 18 -2.22 9.38 -16.15
CA PHE A 18 -1.48 10.30 -17.01
C PHE A 18 -1.68 10.00 -18.50
N ASP A 19 -1.84 8.72 -18.85
CA ASP A 19 -2.07 8.26 -20.23
C ASP A 19 -3.55 8.38 -20.67
N GLY A 20 -4.47 8.60 -19.72
CA GLY A 20 -5.92 8.62 -19.98
C GLY A 20 -6.52 7.23 -20.25
N ARG A 21 -5.86 6.16 -19.78
CA ARG A 21 -6.29 4.76 -19.92
C ARG A 21 -6.84 4.20 -18.60
N GLU A 22 -7.47 3.03 -18.67
CA GLU A 22 -7.82 2.27 -17.46
C GLU A 22 -6.59 1.51 -16.92
N PRO A 23 -6.45 1.32 -15.59
CA PRO A 23 -5.43 0.44 -15.05
C PRO A 23 -5.82 -1.04 -15.21
N PRO A 24 -4.84 -1.96 -15.24
CA PRO A 24 -5.10 -3.40 -15.14
C PRO A 24 -5.85 -3.73 -13.85
N SER A 25 -6.64 -4.80 -13.81
CA SER A 25 -7.30 -5.22 -12.57
C SER A 25 -6.29 -5.63 -11.49
N LEU A 26 -6.59 -5.35 -10.22
CA LEU A 26 -5.73 -5.70 -9.08
C LEU A 26 -5.36 -7.19 -9.10
N ALA A 27 -6.35 -8.08 -9.30
CA ALA A 27 -6.14 -9.53 -9.38
C ALA A 27 -5.12 -9.94 -10.46
N ALA A 28 -5.12 -9.29 -11.63
CA ALA A 28 -4.14 -9.57 -12.67
C ALA A 28 -2.72 -9.11 -12.29
N ILE A 29 -2.59 -8.05 -11.49
CA ILE A 29 -1.30 -7.59 -10.96
C ILE A 29 -0.82 -8.52 -9.84
N GLU A 30 -1.71 -9.00 -8.98
CA GLU A 30 -1.39 -10.00 -7.95
C GLU A 30 -0.91 -11.31 -8.58
N ASP A 31 -1.66 -11.88 -9.53
CA ASP A 31 -1.29 -13.10 -10.25
C ASP A 31 0.07 -12.96 -10.98
N LEU A 32 0.36 -11.79 -11.58
CA LEU A 32 1.64 -11.51 -12.23
C LEU A 32 2.78 -11.28 -11.23
N TRP A 33 2.50 -10.70 -10.06
CA TRP A 33 3.50 -10.50 -9.00
C TRP A 33 3.87 -11.82 -8.32
N GLU A 34 2.92 -12.70 -8.04
CA GLU A 34 3.20 -14.05 -7.50
C GLU A 34 4.12 -14.85 -8.43
N GLN A 35 3.88 -14.80 -9.74
CA GLN A 35 4.74 -15.46 -10.74
C GLN A 35 6.14 -14.82 -10.83
N TYR A 36 6.26 -13.50 -10.65
CA TYR A 36 7.55 -12.81 -10.61
C TYR A 36 8.40 -13.25 -9.40
N GLU A 37 7.81 -13.30 -8.21
CA GLU A 37 8.50 -13.76 -7.00
C GLU A 37 8.93 -15.25 -7.12
N GLN A 38 8.07 -16.12 -7.67
CA GLN A 38 8.43 -17.52 -7.94
C GLN A 38 9.61 -17.63 -8.94
N ALA A 39 9.62 -16.84 -10.00
CA ALA A 39 10.72 -16.81 -10.95
C ALA A 39 12.04 -16.33 -10.30
N LYS A 40 11.95 -15.34 -9.42
CA LYS A 40 13.08 -14.78 -8.65
C LYS A 40 13.66 -15.81 -7.67
N GLU A 41 12.81 -16.56 -6.97
CA GLU A 41 13.23 -17.65 -6.08
C GLU A 41 13.91 -18.80 -6.86
N LEU A 42 13.33 -19.24 -7.98
CA LEU A 42 13.93 -20.26 -8.84
C LEU A 42 15.29 -19.83 -9.42
N ALA A 43 15.44 -18.56 -9.80
CA ALA A 43 16.71 -18.01 -10.25
C ALA A 43 17.77 -18.00 -9.14
N ALA A 44 17.40 -17.63 -7.91
CA ALA A 44 18.28 -17.67 -6.75
C ALA A 44 18.75 -19.10 -6.42
N LEU A 45 17.85 -20.08 -6.46
CA LEU A 45 18.17 -21.50 -6.23
C LEU A 45 19.11 -22.09 -7.30
N ASN A 46 18.95 -21.69 -8.56
CA ASN A 46 19.83 -22.15 -9.64
C ASN A 46 21.24 -21.52 -9.53
N ASN A 47 21.34 -20.24 -9.18
CA ASN A 47 22.64 -19.61 -8.92
C ASN A 47 23.36 -20.21 -7.70
N GLY A 48 22.62 -20.58 -6.64
CA GLY A 48 23.19 -21.27 -5.47
C GLY A 48 23.79 -22.65 -5.77
N LYS A 49 23.24 -23.39 -6.76
CA LYS A 49 23.74 -24.72 -7.15
C LYS A 49 25.00 -24.68 -8.01
N ASN A 50 25.25 -23.59 -8.74
CA ASN A 50 26.48 -23.42 -9.53
C ASN A 50 27.71 -23.03 -8.68
N GLY A 51 27.57 -22.85 -7.37
CA GLY A 51 28.65 -22.48 -6.45
C GLY A 51 29.37 -23.64 -5.75
N LEU A 52 28.94 -24.89 -5.92
CA LEU A 52 29.50 -26.07 -5.26
C LEU A 52 30.12 -27.03 -6.29
N GLY A 53 31.27 -26.64 -6.85
CA GLY A 53 31.84 -27.31 -8.03
C GLY A 53 33.34 -27.21 -8.27
N GLN A 54 34.15 -26.75 -7.31
CA GLN A 54 35.61 -26.94 -7.39
C GLN A 54 36.28 -26.89 -6.01
N GLN A 55 36.60 -28.07 -5.47
CA GLN A 55 37.61 -28.24 -4.43
C GLN A 55 38.86 -28.84 -5.10
N SER A 56 39.97 -28.11 -5.04
CA SER A 56 41.32 -28.64 -5.23
C SER A 56 42.27 -27.86 -4.34
N VAL A 57 42.76 -28.54 -3.30
CA VAL A 57 43.95 -28.20 -2.50
C VAL A 57 45.17 -28.09 -3.44
N GLU A 58 46.05 -27.09 -3.34
CA GLU A 58 47.30 -27.01 -2.54
C GLU A 58 47.98 -25.67 -2.96
N ASP A 59 48.75 -24.89 -2.19
CA ASP A 59 49.06 -24.85 -0.74
C ASP A 59 49.57 -23.41 -0.38
N GLU A 60 50.23 -23.17 0.77
CA GLU A 60 50.72 -21.82 1.19
C GLU A 60 52.08 -21.41 0.58
N ASP A 61 52.31 -20.09 0.40
CA ASP A 61 53.42 -19.39 1.08
C ASP A 61 53.35 -17.85 0.95
N VAL A 62 54.01 -17.13 1.86
CA VAL A 62 53.88 -15.67 2.06
C VAL A 62 55.12 -14.89 1.58
N LEU A 63 54.91 -13.67 1.03
CA LEU A 63 55.70 -12.41 1.17
C LEU A 63 55.81 -11.59 -0.14
N GLY A 64 55.85 -10.25 -0.04
CA GLY A 64 56.52 -9.40 -1.04
C GLY A 64 55.70 -8.25 -1.66
N ASP A 65 56.06 -7.03 -1.28
CA ASP A 65 55.46 -5.72 -1.62
C ASP A 65 55.65 -5.23 -3.09
N GLN A 66 54.92 -4.15 -3.42
CA GLN A 66 55.15 -3.09 -4.42
C GLN A 66 54.62 -3.15 -5.88
N ASP A 67 53.72 -2.18 -6.14
CA ASP A 67 53.50 -1.32 -7.33
C ASP A 67 53.01 -1.91 -8.68
N GLY A 68 52.35 -1.07 -9.50
CA GLY A 68 52.32 -1.29 -10.96
C GLY A 68 51.01 -1.32 -11.76
N SER A 69 50.04 -0.43 -11.51
CA SER A 69 49.11 0.09 -12.55
C SER A 69 48.04 -0.84 -13.23
N ASN A 70 47.17 -0.18 -14.02
CA ASN A 70 46.20 -0.69 -15.02
C ASN A 70 44.89 -1.40 -14.59
N LYS A 71 43.79 -0.70 -14.89
CA LYS A 71 42.55 -1.17 -15.58
C LYS A 71 41.89 -2.47 -15.07
N ARG A 72 40.75 -2.31 -14.39
CA ARG A 72 39.69 -3.35 -14.33
C ARG A 72 38.53 -3.02 -15.29
N PRO A 73 37.82 -4.03 -15.84
CA PRO A 73 36.95 -3.85 -16.99
C PRO A 73 35.50 -3.54 -16.61
N TYR A 74 34.77 -2.94 -17.55
CA TYR A 74 33.31 -2.91 -17.53
C TYR A 74 32.74 -4.35 -17.52
N PRO A 75 31.67 -4.65 -16.77
CA PRO A 75 30.89 -5.86 -16.99
C PRO A 75 30.25 -5.80 -18.37
N GLN A 76 30.41 -6.87 -19.15
CA GLN A 76 30.03 -6.89 -20.56
C GLN A 76 28.52 -7.02 -20.77
N THR A 77 28.05 -6.40 -21.83
CA THR A 77 26.68 -6.48 -22.35
C THR A 77 26.30 -7.93 -22.69
N LEU A 78 25.20 -8.43 -22.12
CA LEU A 78 24.60 -9.69 -22.55
C LEU A 78 23.94 -9.51 -23.92
N GLN A 79 24.53 -10.09 -24.97
CA GLN A 79 23.89 -10.21 -26.28
C GLN A 79 22.80 -11.29 -26.23
N LEU A 80 21.57 -10.92 -26.62
CA LEU A 80 20.52 -11.89 -26.94
C LEU A 80 20.71 -12.40 -28.39
N PRO A 81 20.49 -13.70 -28.66
CA PRO A 81 20.66 -14.26 -29.99
C PRO A 81 19.58 -13.81 -30.97
N SER A 82 20.01 -13.44 -32.17
CA SER A 82 19.16 -12.92 -33.25
C SER A 82 18.28 -14.01 -33.88
N VAL A 83 16.98 -13.76 -34.01
CA VAL A 83 16.09 -14.54 -34.89
C VAL A 83 15.61 -13.63 -36.02
N SER A 84 15.77 -14.07 -37.27
CA SER A 84 15.42 -13.29 -38.47
C SER A 84 14.34 -13.98 -39.30
N ARG A 85 13.56 -13.16 -40.04
CA ARG A 85 12.52 -13.53 -41.03
C ARG A 85 11.22 -14.00 -40.35
N LEU A 86 10.02 -13.53 -40.76
CA LEU A 86 9.56 -13.17 -42.10
C LEU A 86 8.92 -11.78 -42.23
N GLN A 87 8.88 -11.30 -43.48
CA GLN A 87 8.23 -10.07 -43.92
C GLN A 87 6.83 -10.35 -44.46
N SER A 88 5.88 -9.45 -44.22
CA SER A 88 4.85 -9.07 -45.20
C SER A 88 4.42 -7.63 -44.94
N SER A 89 4.08 -6.90 -45.99
CA SER A 89 3.86 -5.45 -45.99
C SER A 89 2.39 -5.09 -46.24
N ASP A 90 2.11 -3.79 -46.07
CA ASP A 90 0.99 -2.99 -46.60
C ASP A 90 -0.09 -2.58 -45.56
N SER A 91 -0.70 -1.39 -45.63
CA SER A 91 -0.16 -0.01 -45.76
C SER A 91 -1.31 1.00 -45.57
N SER A 92 -1.05 2.20 -45.00
CA SER A 92 -1.96 3.39 -44.94
C SER A 92 -3.31 3.24 -44.20
N SER A 93 -3.98 4.26 -43.66
CA SER A 93 -3.67 5.69 -43.34
C SER A 93 -4.82 6.33 -42.52
N ALA A 94 -4.60 7.53 -41.95
CA ALA A 94 -5.61 8.53 -41.55
C ALA A 94 -6.64 8.13 -40.44
N SER A 95 -6.53 8.62 -39.20
CA SER A 95 -6.91 9.97 -38.70
C SER A 95 -8.42 10.31 -38.78
N THR A 96 -9.10 10.40 -37.62
CA THR A 96 -9.90 11.57 -37.15
C THR A 96 -10.65 11.26 -35.84
N THR A 97 -10.45 12.09 -34.82
CA THR A 97 -11.46 12.46 -33.79
C THR A 97 -12.48 13.44 -34.44
N PRO A 98 -13.73 13.67 -33.92
CA PRO A 98 -13.98 13.99 -32.51
C PRO A 98 -15.34 13.58 -31.86
N SER A 99 -15.33 13.65 -30.52
CA SER A 99 -16.36 14.14 -29.58
C SER A 99 -17.86 13.99 -29.86
N SER A 100 -18.60 13.42 -28.90
CA SER A 100 -19.72 14.14 -28.23
C SER A 100 -20.18 13.45 -26.93
N LEU A 101 -20.80 14.25 -26.04
CA LEU A 101 -21.26 13.91 -24.69
C LEU A 101 -22.74 13.44 -24.68
N SER A 102 -23.11 12.59 -23.71
CA SER A 102 -24.43 12.50 -23.03
C SER A 102 -24.34 11.38 -21.97
N ILE A 103 -24.33 11.63 -20.66
CA ILE A 103 -25.48 11.97 -19.79
C ILE A 103 -26.71 11.08 -20.03
N SER A 104 -26.93 10.10 -19.15
CA SER A 104 -28.17 9.97 -18.35
C SER A 104 -28.08 8.81 -17.35
N SER A 105 -28.56 9.06 -16.12
CA SER A 105 -28.96 8.04 -15.15
C SER A 105 -30.35 7.47 -15.56
N SER A 106 -30.88 6.35 -15.08
CA SER A 106 -31.05 5.91 -13.68
C SER A 106 -31.91 4.62 -13.66
N ARG A 107 -32.00 3.96 -12.48
CA ARG A 107 -33.06 3.00 -12.06
C ARG A 107 -33.08 1.63 -12.78
N SER A 108 -32.85 0.53 -12.07
CA SER A 108 -33.79 -0.15 -11.13
C SER A 108 -34.99 -0.76 -11.86
N ASP A 109 -35.02 -2.10 -11.98
CA ASP A 109 -36.06 -2.85 -11.28
C ASP A 109 -35.74 -4.35 -11.11
N SER A 110 -36.34 -4.94 -10.07
CA SER A 110 -36.21 -6.34 -9.70
C SER A 110 -37.41 -7.16 -10.18
N THR A 111 -37.17 -8.31 -10.83
CA THR A 111 -38.20 -9.34 -11.03
C THR A 111 -37.67 -10.72 -10.61
N ALA A 112 -38.29 -11.29 -9.58
CA ALA A 112 -38.10 -12.69 -9.22
C ALA A 112 -38.89 -13.58 -10.18
N MET A 113 -38.28 -14.68 -10.63
CA MET A 113 -38.96 -15.81 -11.28
C MET A 113 -38.35 -17.10 -10.75
N THR A 114 -39.21 -17.94 -10.18
CA THR A 114 -38.89 -19.26 -9.62
C THR A 114 -39.01 -20.36 -10.68
N THR A 115 -37.97 -21.19 -10.84
CA THR A 115 -38.09 -22.51 -11.48
C THR A 115 -37.11 -23.49 -10.83
N PRO A 116 -37.55 -24.69 -10.37
CA PRO A 116 -36.67 -25.72 -9.82
C PRO A 116 -36.21 -26.73 -10.89
N GLY A 117 -34.96 -27.22 -10.84
CA GLY A 117 -34.52 -28.26 -11.77
C GLY A 117 -33.06 -28.72 -11.68
N SER A 118 -32.82 -29.75 -10.86
CA SER A 118 -31.74 -30.76 -10.93
C SER A 118 -30.25 -30.35 -10.76
N PRO A 119 -29.46 -31.16 -10.02
CA PRO A 119 -28.01 -31.01 -9.93
C PRO A 119 -27.29 -31.76 -11.06
N ALA A 120 -26.15 -31.24 -11.52
CA ALA A 120 -25.18 -31.97 -12.32
C ALA A 120 -23.77 -31.60 -11.83
N ASP A 121 -22.97 -32.61 -11.51
CA ASP A 121 -21.63 -32.44 -10.95
C ASP A 121 -20.69 -31.69 -11.91
N GLY A 122 -20.17 -30.56 -11.43
CA GLY A 122 -18.97 -29.94 -11.94
C GLY A 122 -18.03 -29.69 -10.77
N LEU A 123 -16.96 -30.48 -10.67
CA LEU A 123 -15.90 -30.33 -9.65
C LEU A 123 -15.05 -29.07 -9.92
N GLY A 124 -15.67 -27.91 -9.84
CA GLY A 124 -14.98 -26.65 -9.73
C GLY A 124 -14.36 -26.56 -8.35
N PHE A 125 -13.02 -26.51 -8.29
CA PHE A 125 -12.31 -26.00 -7.12
C PHE A 125 -12.76 -24.55 -6.91
N GLN A 126 -13.79 -24.35 -6.10
CA GLN A 126 -14.09 -23.02 -5.57
C GLN A 126 -12.94 -22.67 -4.63
N ARG A 127 -11.94 -21.94 -5.18
CA ARG A 127 -11.05 -21.07 -4.39
C ARG A 127 -12.01 -20.36 -3.43
N PRO A 128 -11.85 -20.47 -2.09
CA PRO A 128 -12.78 -19.86 -1.17
C PRO A 128 -12.95 -18.41 -1.60
N ARG A 129 -14.19 -17.95 -1.79
CA ARG A 129 -14.44 -16.52 -1.90
C ARG A 129 -13.89 -15.93 -0.61
N LEU A 130 -12.70 -15.33 -0.70
CA LEU A 130 -12.17 -14.49 0.35
C LEU A 130 -13.33 -13.55 0.68
N GLU A 131 -13.76 -13.49 1.93
CA GLU A 131 -14.77 -12.50 2.31
C GLU A 131 -14.29 -11.15 1.79
N GLU A 132 -15.15 -10.39 1.10
CA GLU A 132 -14.87 -9.03 0.62
C GLU A 132 -14.77 -8.10 1.84
N SER A 133 -13.74 -8.35 2.64
CA SER A 133 -13.37 -7.69 3.87
C SER A 133 -12.78 -6.36 3.47
N GLY A 134 -13.63 -5.34 3.38
CA GLY A 134 -13.15 -4.00 3.12
C GLY A 134 -12.15 -3.58 4.20
N TYR A 135 -11.03 -3.01 3.78
CA TYR A 135 -10.00 -2.51 4.68
C TYR A 135 -10.06 -0.98 4.75
N PRO A 136 -10.05 -0.37 5.94
CA PRO A 136 -9.64 1.02 6.06
C PRO A 136 -8.18 1.14 5.63
N LEU A 137 -7.88 2.08 4.75
CA LEU A 137 -6.59 2.13 4.06
C LEU A 137 -6.06 3.53 3.88
N PHE A 138 -4.73 3.63 3.78
CA PHE A 138 -4.00 4.87 3.52
C PHE A 138 -2.98 4.62 2.40
N VAL A 139 -2.99 5.49 1.39
CA VAL A 139 -2.01 5.51 0.30
C VAL A 139 -1.12 6.73 0.48
N THR A 140 0.19 6.51 0.39
CA THR A 140 1.22 7.53 0.62
C THR A 140 2.23 7.54 -0.51
N TRP A 141 2.39 8.68 -1.15
CA TRP A 141 3.45 8.95 -2.11
C TRP A 141 4.59 9.69 -1.43
N ASN A 142 5.81 9.19 -1.58
CA ASN A 142 7.03 9.88 -1.19
C ASN A 142 7.94 10.07 -2.40
N THR A 143 8.60 11.21 -2.55
CA THR A 143 9.75 11.33 -3.46
C THR A 143 11.01 10.79 -2.80
N ILE A 144 11.91 10.22 -3.59
CA ILE A 144 13.23 9.74 -3.19
C ILE A 144 14.27 10.66 -3.82
N SER A 145 15.15 11.25 -3.00
CA SER A 145 16.27 12.04 -3.50
C SER A 145 17.36 11.15 -4.10
N LYS A 146 18.27 11.73 -4.89
CA LYS A 146 19.50 11.04 -5.37
C LYS A 146 20.40 10.53 -4.23
N SER A 147 20.21 11.04 -3.01
CA SER A 147 20.89 10.59 -1.78
C SER A 147 20.08 9.57 -0.97
N GLY A 148 18.96 9.06 -1.49
CA GLY A 148 18.11 8.06 -0.85
C GLY A 148 17.15 8.58 0.21
N HIS A 149 17.10 9.90 0.47
CA HIS A 149 16.17 10.46 1.45
C HIS A 149 14.74 10.47 0.89
N LYS A 150 13.81 9.90 1.67
CA LYS A 150 12.37 9.95 1.40
C LYS A 150 11.79 11.27 1.90
N SER A 151 10.97 11.92 1.08
CA SER A 151 10.19 13.12 1.44
C SER A 151 8.73 12.90 1.09
N LEU A 152 7.82 13.22 2.02
CA LEU A 152 6.39 13.08 1.81
C LEU A 152 5.93 13.97 0.64
N ARG A 153 5.15 13.40 -0.28
CA ARG A 153 4.57 14.10 -1.43
C ARG A 153 3.03 14.04 -1.49
N GLY A 154 2.42 13.09 -0.79
CA GLY A 154 0.97 13.05 -0.58
C GLY A 154 0.59 11.85 0.29
N CYS A 155 -0.43 11.98 1.13
CA CYS A 155 -0.92 10.91 1.99
C CYS A 155 -2.40 11.14 2.32
N ILE A 156 -3.27 10.31 1.73
CA ILE A 156 -4.72 10.34 1.95
C ILE A 156 -5.21 8.91 2.18
N GLY A 157 -6.25 8.76 3.00
CA GLY A 157 -6.83 7.48 3.35
C GLY A 157 -8.12 7.63 4.14
N THR A 158 -8.65 6.53 4.64
CA THR A 158 -9.91 6.47 5.38
C THR A 158 -9.88 5.44 6.52
N PHE A 159 -10.70 5.71 7.54
CA PHE A 159 -11.00 4.79 8.63
C PHE A 159 -12.27 3.96 8.41
N GLU A 160 -12.95 4.16 7.28
CA GLU A 160 -14.04 3.33 6.78
C GLU A 160 -13.50 2.16 5.95
N ALA A 161 -14.11 0.98 6.07
CA ALA A 161 -13.75 -0.18 5.28
C ALA A 161 -14.01 0.07 3.78
N GLN A 162 -13.00 -0.15 2.92
CA GLN A 162 -13.13 -0.02 1.46
C GLN A 162 -12.79 -1.36 0.80
N GLU A 163 -13.53 -1.72 -0.25
CA GLU A 163 -13.10 -2.80 -1.15
C GLU A 163 -11.71 -2.46 -1.71
N ILE A 164 -10.83 -3.45 -1.76
CA ILE A 164 -9.38 -3.20 -1.84
C ILE A 164 -8.94 -2.67 -3.20
N SER A 165 -9.52 -3.12 -4.31
CA SER A 165 -9.23 -2.65 -5.67
C SER A 165 -9.70 -1.21 -5.88
N SER A 166 -10.99 -0.94 -5.66
CA SER A 166 -11.57 0.40 -5.81
C SER A 166 -10.98 1.40 -4.82
N GLY A 167 -10.78 0.98 -3.56
CA GLY A 167 -10.17 1.78 -2.51
C GLY A 167 -8.73 2.16 -2.83
N LEU A 168 -7.87 1.20 -3.18
CA LEU A 168 -6.47 1.51 -3.53
C LEU A 168 -6.38 2.42 -4.76
N ARG A 169 -7.18 2.17 -5.81
CA ARG A 169 -7.20 3.04 -7.01
C ARG A 169 -7.62 4.46 -6.65
N SER A 170 -8.74 4.60 -5.94
CA SER A 170 -9.27 5.91 -5.55
C SER A 170 -8.27 6.69 -4.70
N TYR A 171 -7.80 6.08 -3.60
CA TYR A 171 -6.89 6.75 -2.67
C TYR A 171 -5.48 6.96 -3.24
N ALA A 172 -5.02 6.15 -4.22
CA ALA A 172 -3.78 6.40 -4.95
C ALA A 172 -3.86 7.69 -5.78
N LEU A 173 -4.98 7.92 -6.48
CA LEU A 173 -5.18 9.14 -7.27
C LEU A 173 -5.45 10.35 -6.38
N THR A 174 -6.31 10.23 -5.38
CA THR A 174 -6.60 11.32 -4.42
C THR A 174 -5.36 11.75 -3.64
N SER A 175 -4.50 10.81 -3.22
CA SER A 175 -3.22 11.17 -2.58
C SER A 175 -2.18 11.74 -3.54
N ALA A 176 -2.29 11.51 -4.86
CA ALA A 176 -1.40 12.09 -5.85
C ALA A 176 -1.83 13.49 -6.33
N PHE A 177 -3.13 13.77 -6.36
CA PHE A 177 -3.68 14.97 -7.01
C PHE A 177 -4.48 15.90 -6.08
N ASP A 178 -5.16 15.37 -5.05
CA ASP A 178 -6.12 16.11 -4.23
C ASP A 178 -5.64 16.39 -2.79
N ASP A 179 -4.44 15.95 -2.42
CA ASP A 179 -3.82 16.29 -1.13
C ASP A 179 -3.40 17.76 -1.10
N THR A 180 -4.29 18.62 -0.60
CA THR A 180 -4.17 20.09 -0.61
C THR A 180 -2.93 20.66 0.09
N ARG A 181 -2.14 19.83 0.79
CA ARG A 181 -0.84 20.21 1.36
C ARG A 181 0.28 20.28 0.31
N PHE A 182 0.07 19.67 -0.85
CA PHE A 182 1.06 19.53 -1.91
C PHE A 182 0.47 19.93 -3.27
N ALA A 183 1.33 20.32 -4.21
CA ALA A 183 0.91 20.44 -5.60
C ALA A 183 0.69 19.03 -6.20
N PRO A 184 -0.29 18.85 -7.11
CA PRO A 184 -0.51 17.60 -7.82
C PRO A 184 0.80 17.03 -8.39
N ILE A 185 0.96 15.70 -8.33
CA ILE A 185 2.17 15.02 -8.82
C ILE A 185 2.18 15.11 -10.36
N PRO A 186 3.17 15.78 -11.00
CA PRO A 186 3.32 15.72 -12.45
C PRO A 186 3.96 14.39 -12.86
N VAL A 187 3.69 13.94 -14.09
CA VAL A 187 4.30 12.73 -14.69
C VAL A 187 5.83 12.72 -14.60
N THR A 188 6.48 13.90 -14.64
CA THR A 188 7.93 14.05 -14.52
C THR A 188 8.50 13.66 -13.15
N LEU A 189 7.69 13.60 -12.09
CA LEU A 189 8.11 13.09 -10.79
C LEU A 189 7.96 11.57 -10.65
N LEU A 190 7.18 10.90 -11.50
CA LEU A 190 6.88 9.47 -11.40
C LEU A 190 8.15 8.61 -11.21
N PRO A 191 9.28 8.82 -11.92
CA PRO A 191 10.52 8.05 -11.73
C PRO A 191 11.22 8.25 -10.38
N SER A 192 10.80 9.23 -9.58
CA SER A 192 11.36 9.51 -8.25
C SER A 192 10.45 9.06 -7.11
N LEU A 193 9.31 8.42 -7.39
CA LEU A 193 8.34 8.07 -6.36
C LEU A 193 8.63 6.74 -5.67
N SER A 194 8.14 6.64 -4.44
CA SER A 194 7.78 5.39 -3.79
C SER A 194 6.34 5.46 -3.28
N CYS A 195 5.62 4.36 -3.46
CA CYS A 195 4.31 4.13 -2.90
C CYS A 195 4.47 3.40 -1.57
N SER A 196 3.82 3.89 -0.51
CA SER A 196 3.66 3.19 0.75
C SER A 196 2.18 3.04 1.06
N LEU A 197 1.77 1.82 1.40
CA LEU A 197 0.41 1.44 1.73
C LEU A 197 0.31 1.02 3.19
N THR A 198 -0.79 1.38 3.83
CA THR A 198 -1.16 0.86 5.14
C THR A 198 -2.61 0.40 5.11
N LEU A 199 -2.83 -0.92 5.20
CA LEU A 199 -4.16 -1.50 5.41
C LEU A 199 -4.37 -1.69 6.91
N LEU A 200 -5.44 -1.13 7.47
CA LEU A 200 -5.76 -1.28 8.89
C LEU A 200 -6.54 -2.57 9.12
N GLY A 201 -6.08 -3.38 10.06
CA GLY A 201 -6.66 -4.67 10.38
C GLY A 201 -6.49 -5.04 11.85
N SER A 202 -6.91 -6.25 12.22
CA SER A 202 -6.82 -6.77 13.60
C SER A 202 -7.51 -5.84 14.61
N PHE A 203 -8.73 -5.38 14.30
CA PHE A 203 -9.53 -4.54 15.20
C PHE A 203 -10.04 -5.35 16.38
N GLU A 204 -9.37 -5.22 17.53
CA GLU A 204 -9.69 -5.93 18.77
C GLU A 204 -10.24 -4.96 19.82
N PRO A 205 -11.38 -5.25 20.48
CA PRO A 205 -11.82 -4.51 21.65
C PRO A 205 -10.78 -4.62 22.78
N CYS A 206 -10.40 -3.47 23.33
CA CYS A 206 -9.53 -3.40 24.52
C CYS A 206 -10.33 -3.74 25.79
N ALA A 207 -9.72 -4.46 26.72
CA ALA A 207 -10.31 -4.73 28.04
C ALA A 207 -10.51 -3.44 28.87
N ASP A 208 -9.57 -2.50 28.78
CA ASP A 208 -9.64 -1.17 29.37
C ASP A 208 -8.92 -0.12 28.48
N ALA A 209 -8.92 1.15 28.89
CA ALA A 209 -8.34 2.25 28.11
C ALA A 209 -6.83 2.08 27.82
N MET A 210 -6.12 1.30 28.63
CA MET A 210 -4.68 1.01 28.56
C MET A 210 -4.37 -0.36 27.93
N ASP A 211 -5.35 -1.16 27.49
CA ASP A 211 -5.10 -2.49 26.89
C ASP A 211 -4.66 -2.41 25.40
N TRP A 212 -3.51 -1.77 25.19
CA TRP A 212 -2.84 -1.60 23.90
C TRP A 212 -1.33 -1.36 24.09
N THR A 213 -0.55 -1.38 23.00
CA THR A 213 0.91 -1.28 23.05
C THR A 213 1.36 -0.08 22.22
N LEU A 214 2.06 0.84 22.86
CA LEU A 214 2.54 2.09 22.25
C LEU A 214 3.54 1.78 21.13
N GLY A 215 3.39 2.44 19.98
CA GLY A 215 4.20 2.21 18.77
C GLY A 215 3.87 0.93 17.99
N VAL A 216 2.98 0.07 18.51
CA VAL A 216 2.54 -1.17 17.84
C VAL A 216 1.08 -1.08 17.43
N HIS A 217 0.22 -0.55 18.32
CA HIS A 217 -1.21 -0.47 18.11
C HIS A 217 -1.66 0.95 17.80
N GLY A 218 -2.44 1.09 16.73
CA GLY A 218 -3.34 2.22 16.56
C GLY A 218 -4.52 2.07 17.51
N LEU A 219 -5.11 3.21 17.90
CA LEU A 219 -6.16 3.25 18.92
C LEU A 219 -7.37 4.02 18.40
N ARG A 220 -8.55 3.41 18.48
CA ARG A 220 -9.84 4.03 18.19
C ARG A 220 -10.66 4.03 19.46
N ILE A 221 -11.08 5.20 19.92
CA ILE A 221 -11.96 5.34 21.08
C ILE A 221 -13.37 5.76 20.66
N SER A 222 -14.36 5.39 21.47
CA SER A 222 -15.70 5.93 21.42
C SER A 222 -16.32 5.98 22.82
N PHE A 223 -17.13 6.99 23.11
CA PHE A 223 -17.80 7.16 24.40
C PHE A 223 -19.05 8.04 24.27
N ILE A 224 -19.85 8.11 25.32
CA ILE A 224 -21.03 8.96 25.42
C ILE A 224 -20.86 9.93 26.58
N HIS A 225 -21.02 11.23 26.30
CA HIS A 225 -21.05 12.29 27.31
C HIS A 225 -22.23 13.22 27.03
N ARG A 226 -23.02 13.54 28.05
CA ARG A 226 -24.24 14.41 27.95
C ARG A 226 -25.17 14.03 26.77
N GLY A 227 -25.39 12.72 26.57
CA GLY A 227 -26.23 12.18 25.50
C GLY A 227 -25.65 12.25 24.07
N ARG A 228 -24.47 12.84 23.89
CA ARG A 228 -23.76 12.90 22.60
C ARG A 228 -22.74 11.78 22.49
N ARG A 229 -22.59 11.20 21.29
CA ARG A 229 -21.53 10.23 20.97
C ARG A 229 -20.27 10.97 20.54
N TYR A 230 -19.14 10.53 21.06
CA TYR A 230 -17.80 11.02 20.75
C TYR A 230 -16.97 9.86 20.21
N GLY A 231 -16.04 10.14 19.30
CA GLY A 231 -15.09 9.16 18.81
C GLY A 231 -13.92 9.80 18.10
N ALA A 232 -12.75 9.19 18.22
CA ALA A 232 -11.52 9.61 17.55
C ALA A 232 -10.60 8.40 17.36
N THR A 233 -9.59 8.56 16.50
CA THR A 233 -8.59 7.53 16.30
C THR A 233 -7.21 8.11 15.97
N TYR A 234 -6.16 7.35 16.31
CA TYR A 234 -4.76 7.61 15.96
C TYR A 234 -4.12 6.33 15.42
N LEU A 235 -3.27 6.51 14.41
CA LEU A 235 -2.41 5.47 13.86
C LEU A 235 -1.30 5.09 14.87
N PRO A 236 -0.69 3.89 14.76
CA PRO A 236 0.30 3.39 15.73
C PRO A 236 1.46 4.36 16.03
N ASP A 237 1.91 5.09 15.00
CA ASP A 237 3.11 5.91 15.05
C ASP A 237 2.89 7.25 15.78
N VAL A 238 1.65 7.76 15.84
CA VAL A 238 1.34 9.13 16.32
C VAL A 238 1.75 9.36 17.78
N ALA A 239 1.52 8.38 18.66
CA ALA A 239 1.90 8.50 20.08
C ALA A 239 3.43 8.56 20.25
N VAL A 240 4.16 7.79 19.44
CA VAL A 240 5.63 7.74 19.46
C VAL A 240 6.21 9.05 18.95
N GLU A 241 5.74 9.54 17.79
CA GLU A 241 6.21 10.79 17.18
C GLU A 241 6.01 12.02 18.07
N GLN A 242 4.95 12.02 18.88
CA GLN A 242 4.65 13.11 19.82
C GLN A 242 5.30 12.93 21.20
N GLY A 243 5.94 11.78 21.46
CA GLY A 243 6.49 11.43 22.77
C GLY A 243 5.44 11.28 23.89
N TRP A 244 4.18 10.98 23.54
CA TRP A 244 3.08 10.85 24.50
C TRP A 244 3.08 9.49 25.18
N THR A 245 2.79 9.48 26.48
CA THR A 245 2.40 8.25 27.21
C THR A 245 1.06 7.70 26.72
N LYS A 246 0.67 6.51 27.19
CA LYS A 246 -0.60 5.88 26.83
C LYS A 246 -1.79 6.68 27.39
N GLU A 247 -1.65 7.17 28.62
CA GLU A 247 -2.59 8.06 29.29
C GLU A 247 -2.78 9.36 28.50
N GLU A 248 -1.69 10.07 28.18
CA GLU A 248 -1.73 11.31 27.39
C GLU A 248 -2.33 11.08 26.00
N THR A 249 -2.06 9.92 25.38
CA THR A 249 -2.65 9.55 24.09
C THR A 249 -4.17 9.40 24.17
N VAL A 250 -4.69 8.75 25.22
CA VAL A 250 -6.15 8.65 25.43
C VAL A 250 -6.79 10.01 25.72
N GLU A 251 -6.18 10.85 26.56
CA GLU A 251 -6.67 12.22 26.79
C GLU A 251 -6.62 13.09 25.52
N SER A 252 -5.59 12.92 24.70
CA SER A 252 -5.43 13.59 23.41
C SER A 252 -6.50 13.12 22.41
N LEU A 253 -6.80 11.81 22.37
CA LEU A 253 -7.92 11.27 21.58
C LEU A 253 -9.27 11.80 22.04
N MET A 254 -9.53 11.89 23.34
CA MET A 254 -10.78 12.47 23.86
C MET A 254 -10.92 13.93 23.42
N ARG A 255 -9.85 14.73 23.54
CA ARG A 255 -9.81 16.11 23.04
C ARG A 255 -10.01 16.19 21.52
N LYS A 256 -9.38 15.30 20.75
CA LYS A 256 -9.56 15.17 19.29
C LYS A 256 -10.99 14.78 18.89
N ALA A 257 -11.69 14.03 19.74
CA ALA A 257 -13.11 13.71 19.57
C ALA A 257 -14.04 14.91 19.86
N GLY A 258 -13.51 16.02 20.38
CA GLY A 258 -14.28 17.20 20.79
C GLY A 258 -14.73 17.20 22.25
N TYR A 259 -14.14 16.36 23.12
CA TYR A 259 -14.37 16.42 24.58
C TYR A 259 -13.44 17.43 25.24
N ASP A 260 -14.03 18.42 25.90
CA ASP A 260 -13.37 19.54 26.58
C ASP A 260 -13.04 19.26 28.06
N GLY A 261 -13.46 18.10 28.58
CA GLY A 261 -13.32 17.73 29.99
C GLY A 261 -14.50 18.22 30.84
N GLY A 262 -14.97 17.38 31.76
CA GLY A 262 -16.07 17.71 32.66
C GLY A 262 -15.81 18.98 33.47
N SER A 263 -16.50 20.06 33.08
CA SER A 263 -16.47 21.41 33.68
C SER A 263 -15.12 22.15 33.65
N GLY A 264 -15.15 23.33 33.04
CA GLY A 264 -14.04 24.28 33.11
C GLY A 264 -13.74 24.77 34.53
N LEU A 265 -12.65 25.55 34.64
CA LEU A 265 -12.10 26.17 35.85
C LEU A 265 -11.37 25.21 36.82
N SER A 266 -11.98 24.10 37.27
CA SER A 266 -11.35 23.22 38.28
C SER A 266 -10.00 22.63 37.86
N ARG A 267 -9.88 22.16 36.61
CA ARG A 267 -8.63 21.55 36.09
C ARG A 267 -7.52 22.58 35.79
N ARG A 268 -7.85 23.88 35.63
CA ARG A 268 -6.87 24.95 35.35
C ARG A 268 -6.22 25.52 36.61
N LEU A 269 -6.94 25.55 37.73
CA LEU A 269 -6.44 26.08 39.00
C LEU A 269 -5.50 25.12 39.75
N LEU A 270 -5.54 23.83 39.42
CA LEU A 270 -4.70 22.79 40.04
C LEU A 270 -3.39 22.50 39.28
N ARG A 271 -3.07 23.24 38.20
CA ARG A 271 -1.81 23.12 37.44
C ARG A 271 -0.61 23.76 38.17
N GLY A 272 -0.53 23.53 39.48
CA GLY A 272 0.54 23.97 40.39
C GLY A 272 0.92 22.93 41.45
N SER A 273 0.18 21.81 41.54
CA SER A 273 0.44 20.71 42.46
C SER A 273 0.32 19.38 41.73
N SER A 274 1.20 18.44 42.05
CA SER A 274 1.21 17.10 41.45
C SER A 274 -0.16 16.42 41.57
N ALA A 275 -0.88 16.31 40.47
CA ALA A 275 -2.27 15.83 40.44
C ALA A 275 -2.35 14.30 40.37
N SER A 276 -1.68 13.61 41.30
CA SER A 276 -1.65 12.15 41.41
C SER A 276 -2.93 11.53 42.00
N GLY A 277 -4.01 12.30 42.11
CA GLY A 277 -5.27 11.89 42.75
C GLY A 277 -6.55 12.38 42.06
N ALA A 278 -6.47 12.93 40.85
CA ALA A 278 -7.65 13.16 40.02
C ALA A 278 -7.98 11.88 39.23
N GLY A 279 -9.26 11.48 39.20
CA GLY A 279 -9.72 10.33 38.41
C GLY A 279 -9.43 10.51 36.92
N LYS A 280 -9.29 9.40 36.19
CA LYS A 280 -8.88 9.45 34.78
C LYS A 280 -10.06 9.95 33.92
N PRO A 281 -9.87 10.84 32.92
CA PRO A 281 -10.99 11.46 32.21
C PRO A 281 -11.94 10.49 31.49
N TRP A 282 -11.46 9.30 31.11
CA TRP A 282 -12.28 8.24 30.51
C TRP A 282 -13.15 7.47 31.51
N GLU A 283 -12.90 7.61 32.81
CA GLU A 283 -13.75 7.06 33.90
C GLU A 283 -14.96 7.98 34.18
N GLU A 284 -14.86 9.27 33.81
CA GLU A 284 -15.94 10.28 33.94
C GLU A 284 -17.04 10.16 32.87
N VAL A 285 -16.83 9.35 31.82
CA VAL A 285 -17.72 9.25 30.64
C VAL A 285 -18.41 7.89 30.55
N SER A 286 -19.66 7.90 30.08
CA SER A 286 -20.45 6.66 29.94
C SER A 286 -20.07 5.89 28.68
N ASN A 287 -20.13 4.56 28.74
CA ASN A 287 -19.86 3.67 27.60
C ASN A 287 -18.52 3.91 26.89
N PHE A 288 -17.45 4.19 27.65
CA PHE A 288 -16.11 4.25 27.08
C PHE A 288 -15.73 2.90 26.49
N LYS A 289 -15.28 2.90 25.23
CA LYS A 289 -14.77 1.75 24.50
C LYS A 289 -13.50 2.15 23.78
N ALA A 290 -12.44 1.37 23.96
CA ALA A 290 -11.25 1.41 23.14
C ALA A 290 -11.21 0.17 22.24
N VAL A 291 -10.72 0.34 21.02
CA VAL A 291 -10.44 -0.71 20.05
C VAL A 291 -9.01 -0.48 19.56
N ARG A 292 -8.14 -1.46 19.77
CA ARG A 292 -6.79 -1.47 19.22
C ARG A 292 -6.82 -2.07 17.81
N TYR A 293 -5.87 -1.67 16.98
CA TYR A 293 -5.70 -2.23 15.64
C TYR A 293 -4.25 -2.13 15.19
N GLN A 294 -3.89 -2.86 14.14
CA GLN A 294 -2.55 -2.84 13.54
C GLN A 294 -2.63 -2.34 12.09
N GLY A 295 -1.53 -1.72 11.63
CA GLY A 295 -1.36 -1.36 10.23
C GLY A 295 -0.50 -2.39 9.51
N LEU A 296 -1.08 -3.14 8.58
CA LEU A 296 -0.33 -3.96 7.63
C LEU A 296 0.30 -3.02 6.60
N LYS A 297 1.58 -2.72 6.79
CA LYS A 297 2.36 -1.80 5.95
C LYS A 297 3.04 -2.55 4.81
N SER A 298 3.04 -1.98 3.62
CA SER A 298 3.87 -2.41 2.48
C SER A 298 4.36 -1.18 1.71
N SER A 299 5.45 -1.28 0.98
CA SER A 299 5.94 -0.19 0.13
C SER A 299 6.72 -0.72 -1.06
N ALA A 300 6.69 0.02 -2.17
CA ALA A 300 7.54 -0.20 -3.31
C ALA A 300 8.04 1.13 -3.90
N THR A 301 9.21 1.10 -4.51
CA THR A 301 9.80 2.18 -5.31
C THR A 301 9.35 2.10 -6.76
N TYR A 302 9.52 3.19 -7.51
CA TYR A 302 9.33 3.19 -8.96
C TYR A 302 10.24 2.17 -9.67
N ASP A 303 11.48 2.01 -9.21
CA ASP A 303 12.46 1.11 -9.83
C ASP A 303 12.04 -0.37 -9.67
N GLU A 304 11.62 -0.79 -8.47
CA GLU A 304 11.07 -2.14 -8.22
C GLU A 304 9.83 -2.41 -9.09
N TRP A 305 8.97 -1.40 -9.26
CA TRP A 305 7.81 -1.49 -10.15
C TRP A 305 8.23 -1.58 -11.63
N GLN A 306 9.23 -0.83 -12.10
CA GLN A 306 9.73 -0.95 -13.47
C GLN A 306 10.40 -2.30 -13.73
N GLU A 307 11.22 -2.82 -12.81
CA GLU A 307 11.84 -4.14 -12.92
C GLU A 307 10.77 -5.23 -13.14
N TRP A 308 9.71 -5.20 -12.31
CA TRP A 308 8.56 -6.08 -12.47
C TRP A 308 7.86 -5.88 -13.83
N ARG A 309 7.62 -4.64 -14.28
CA ARG A 309 7.01 -4.39 -15.61
C ARG A 309 7.86 -4.89 -16.76
N GLU A 310 9.18 -4.76 -16.68
CA GLU A 310 10.11 -5.26 -17.69
C GLU A 310 10.10 -6.79 -17.75
N TRP A 311 10.06 -7.44 -16.59
CA TRP A 311 9.83 -8.88 -16.51
C TRP A 311 8.47 -9.29 -17.12
N VAL A 312 7.36 -8.60 -16.81
CA VAL A 312 6.05 -8.91 -17.43
C VAL A 312 6.08 -8.76 -18.96
N LYS A 313 6.82 -7.78 -19.49
CA LYS A 313 7.03 -7.60 -20.94
C LYS A 313 7.89 -8.72 -21.55
N SER A 314 8.86 -9.26 -20.81
CA SER A 314 9.78 -10.29 -21.31
C SER A 314 9.13 -11.67 -21.48
N LEU A 315 8.00 -11.93 -20.81
CA LEU A 315 7.27 -13.20 -20.86
C LEU A 315 6.80 -13.62 -22.27
N GLY A 316 6.74 -12.72 -23.26
CA GLY A 316 6.43 -13.05 -24.67
C GLY A 316 4.97 -13.45 -24.97
N ASP A 317 4.25 -14.03 -24.00
CA ASP A 317 2.92 -14.64 -24.11
C ASP A 317 1.75 -13.67 -24.38
N GLY A 318 2.01 -12.46 -24.87
CA GLY A 318 1.01 -11.41 -25.03
C GLY A 318 0.47 -10.82 -23.72
N ARG A 319 0.90 -11.34 -22.55
CA ARG A 319 0.54 -10.83 -21.21
C ARG A 319 0.94 -9.38 -20.98
N ALA A 320 1.93 -8.86 -21.74
CA ALA A 320 2.25 -7.43 -21.76
C ALA A 320 1.04 -6.54 -22.15
N LYS A 321 0.06 -7.09 -22.91
CA LYS A 321 -1.21 -6.41 -23.23
C LYS A 321 -2.07 -6.16 -22.00
N LEU A 322 -1.94 -6.96 -20.93
CA LEU A 322 -2.64 -6.72 -19.67
C LEU A 322 -2.16 -5.43 -18.99
N LEU A 323 -0.94 -4.96 -19.26
CA LEU A 323 -0.41 -3.67 -18.79
C LEU A 323 -0.68 -2.49 -19.75
N GLN A 324 -1.34 -2.75 -20.88
CA GLN A 324 -1.59 -1.78 -21.97
C GLN A 324 -3.06 -1.70 -22.38
N ALA A 325 -3.96 -2.37 -21.66
CA ALA A 325 -5.41 -2.23 -21.79
C ALA A 325 -5.89 -0.87 -21.27
#